data_AF-A0A923ZMN4-F1
#
_entry.id   AF-A0A923ZMN4-F1
#
_cell.length_a   1.000
_cell.length_b   1.000
_cell.length_c   1.000
_cell.angle_alpha   90.00
_cell.angle_beta   90.00
_cell.angle_gamma   90.00
#
_symmetry.space_group_name_H-M   'P 1'
#
loop_
_entity.id
_entity.type
_entity.pdbx_description
1 polymer ?
#
loop_
_entity_poly.entity_id
_entity_poly.type
_entity_poly.pdbx_seq_one_letter_code
_entity_poly.pdbx_strand_id
1 'polypeptide(L)'
;MSIDQELTRSIAVSPVHPPDGGSSGFFLELVDSVGALTDGVVDQILVGEHAYSENPMSRDLLHSIVRENISALLATLAGTTNSLAAPRRAGRVKAEHGIPMTSLLHAYRLAGLQLWNEMMARSIGTQRTETLLHLSSDVWGIIDRFSGAAAEAYRAFVDERDRRDEQARSVMLLSLLDGSAAPGEIGGLVRALELPERARYLVVAAERNSNGADPVPAVHGRLRAAGICSAWTAWNGEYVGLIGVASLVDLDRAVSIVAADTKSRVGISRAFTQLAASPDAVSQARMSVECIASPGVGIHRYGSAPLDLLLVAQPGYGAEL
;
A
#
# COMPACT_ATOMS: atom_id res chain seq x y z
N MET A 1 -25.70 53.95 -10.02
CA MET A 1 -25.38 52.53 -9.74
C MET A 1 -23.92 52.46 -9.33
N SER A 2 -23.64 52.57 -8.03
CA SER A 2 -22.39 52.14 -7.41
C SER A 2 -22.64 52.14 -5.91
N ILE A 3 -22.86 50.96 -5.33
CA ILE A 3 -23.11 50.74 -3.91
C ILE A 3 -22.24 49.55 -3.49
N ASP A 4 -21.55 49.75 -2.37
CA ASP A 4 -20.89 48.77 -1.49
C ASP A 4 -19.58 48.10 -1.94
N GLN A 5 -18.49 48.80 -1.65
CA GLN A 5 -17.25 48.19 -1.16
C GLN A 5 -16.88 48.86 0.17
N GLU A 6 -17.40 48.36 1.28
CA GLU A 6 -16.75 48.53 2.59
C GLU A 6 -17.26 47.51 3.61
N LEU A 7 -16.34 47.08 4.48
CA LEU A 7 -16.54 46.29 5.71
C LEU A 7 -16.71 44.76 5.58
N THR A 8 -15.58 44.09 5.37
CA THR A 8 -15.32 42.80 6.03
C THR A 8 -14.00 42.88 6.78
N ARG A 9 -13.99 43.59 7.91
CA ARG A 9 -12.90 43.47 8.89
C ARG A 9 -13.08 42.14 9.60
N SER A 10 -12.31 41.14 9.17
CA SER A 10 -12.10 39.90 9.91
C SER A 10 -11.54 40.24 11.28
N ILE A 11 -12.34 40.03 12.33
CA ILE A 11 -11.88 40.09 13.71
C ILE A 11 -11.07 38.83 13.94
N ALA A 12 -9.75 38.92 13.75
CA ALA A 12 -8.83 37.93 14.27
C ALA A 12 -8.90 37.99 15.80
N VAL A 13 -9.59 37.02 16.41
CA VAL A 13 -9.50 36.76 17.84
C VAL A 13 -8.11 36.17 18.07
N SER A 14 -7.17 36.99 18.52
CA SER A 14 -5.89 36.51 19.04
C SER A 14 -6.14 35.58 20.22
N PRO A 15 -5.43 34.44 20.33
CA PRO A 15 -5.48 33.64 21.54
C PRO A 15 -4.95 34.48 22.69
N VAL A 16 -5.75 34.64 23.74
CA VAL A 16 -5.28 35.13 25.03
C VAL A 16 -4.30 34.08 25.56
N HIS A 17 -3.01 34.40 25.54
CA HIS A 17 -1.99 33.60 26.21
C HIS A 17 -2.15 33.81 27.72
N PRO A 18 -2.49 32.78 28.52
CA PRO A 18 -2.37 32.87 29.97
C PRO A 18 -0.88 32.94 30.33
N PRO A 19 -0.50 33.45 31.51
CA PRO A 19 0.90 33.55 31.91
C PRO A 19 1.58 32.17 31.91
N ASP A 20 2.61 32.04 31.06
CA ASP A 20 3.28 30.80 30.61
C ASP A 20 3.94 29.91 31.70
N GLY A 21 3.84 30.30 32.97
CA GLY A 21 4.44 29.55 34.10
C GLY A 21 3.55 28.46 34.71
N GLY A 22 2.24 28.68 34.77
CA GLY A 22 1.31 27.81 35.52
C GLY A 22 0.81 26.58 34.74
N SER A 23 0.60 26.74 33.43
CA SER A 23 0.14 25.68 32.52
C SER A 23 1.23 24.64 32.28
N SER A 24 2.46 25.07 32.01
CA SER A 24 3.62 24.19 31.82
C SER A 24 3.90 23.36 33.08
N GLY A 25 3.78 23.95 34.28
CA GLY A 25 3.93 23.24 35.55
C GLY A 25 2.90 22.13 35.75
N PHE A 26 1.64 22.36 35.37
CA PHE A 26 0.59 21.34 35.45
C PHE A 26 0.90 20.11 34.58
N PHE A 27 1.31 20.30 33.32
CA PHE A 27 1.64 19.18 32.45
C PHE A 27 2.92 18.44 32.88
N LEU A 28 3.87 19.14 33.50
CA LEU A 28 5.04 18.52 34.12
C LEU A 28 4.68 17.67 35.34
N GLU A 29 3.74 18.09 36.18
CA GLU A 29 3.21 17.26 37.30
C GLU A 29 2.55 15.95 36.79
N LEU A 30 1.97 15.95 35.58
CA LEU A 30 1.43 14.74 34.96
C LEU A 30 2.51 13.76 34.49
N VAL A 31 3.77 14.18 34.31
CA VAL A 31 4.88 13.31 33.90
C VAL A 31 5.12 12.21 34.94
N ASP A 32 4.98 12.53 36.23
CA ASP A 32 5.12 11.56 37.32
C ASP A 32 4.04 10.46 37.27
N SER A 33 2.98 10.67 36.50
CA SER A 33 1.84 9.76 36.37
C SER A 33 1.83 8.98 35.05
N VAL A 34 2.86 9.13 34.22
CA VAL A 34 3.02 8.41 32.93
C VAL A 34 2.90 6.90 33.13
N GLY A 35 3.46 6.33 34.20
CA GLY A 35 3.37 4.90 34.47
C GLY A 35 1.93 4.41 34.60
N ALA A 36 1.18 4.99 35.54
CA ALA A 36 -0.22 4.63 35.79
C ALA A 36 -1.13 4.93 34.58
N LEU A 37 -0.89 6.05 33.87
CA LEU A 37 -1.61 6.37 32.64
C LEU A 37 -1.34 5.32 31.55
N THR A 38 -0.09 4.90 31.40
CA THR A 38 0.30 3.86 30.45
C THR A 38 -0.42 2.56 30.77
N ASP A 39 -0.39 2.11 32.03
CA ASP A 39 -1.03 0.87 32.45
C ASP A 39 -2.52 0.89 32.13
N GLY A 40 -3.23 1.98 32.49
CA GLY A 40 -4.65 2.10 32.21
C GLY A 40 -4.97 2.15 30.71
N VAL A 41 -4.15 2.83 29.90
CA VAL A 41 -4.36 2.90 28.44
C VAL A 41 -4.11 1.54 27.80
N VAL A 42 -3.05 0.83 28.20
CA VAL A 42 -2.74 -0.52 27.70
C VAL A 42 -3.87 -1.49 28.03
N ASP A 43 -4.36 -1.47 29.27
CA ASP A 43 -5.46 -2.33 29.68
C ASP A 43 -6.76 -2.01 28.91
N GLN A 44 -7.06 -0.73 28.68
CA GLN A 44 -8.20 -0.33 27.84
C GLN A 44 -8.05 -0.80 26.38
N ILE A 45 -6.85 -0.69 25.79
CA ILE A 45 -6.61 -1.18 24.43
C ILE A 45 -6.80 -2.69 24.37
N LEU A 46 -6.24 -3.45 25.31
CA LEU A 46 -6.33 -4.91 25.31
C LEU A 46 -7.75 -5.42 25.56
N VAL A 47 -8.56 -4.70 26.34
CA VAL A 47 -9.97 -5.03 26.57
C VAL A 47 -10.86 -4.60 25.41
N GLY A 48 -10.59 -3.43 24.82
CA GLY A 48 -11.44 -2.81 23.80
C GLY A 48 -11.17 -3.29 22.37
N GLU A 49 -9.97 -3.78 22.07
CA GLU A 49 -9.55 -4.09 20.71
C GLU A 49 -9.06 -5.53 20.54
N HIS A 50 -9.92 -6.38 19.95
CA HIS A 50 -9.60 -7.78 19.63
C HIS A 50 -8.34 -7.91 18.74
N ALA A 51 -8.12 -6.93 17.87
CA ALA A 51 -6.96 -6.90 17.01
C ALA A 51 -5.62 -6.83 17.77
N TYR A 52 -5.62 -6.37 19.03
CA TYR A 52 -4.42 -6.39 19.87
C TYR A 52 -4.33 -7.66 20.73
N SER A 53 -5.45 -8.30 21.07
CA SER A 53 -5.46 -9.54 21.86
C SER A 53 -5.05 -10.78 21.06
N GLU A 54 -5.34 -10.80 19.75
CA GLU A 54 -5.03 -11.93 18.86
C GLU A 54 -3.68 -11.78 18.13
N ASN A 55 -2.97 -10.66 18.36
CA ASN A 55 -1.76 -10.31 17.62
C ASN A 55 -0.48 -10.85 18.28
N PRO A 56 0.55 -11.20 17.50
CA PRO A 56 1.87 -11.58 18.03
C PRO A 56 2.62 -10.48 18.80
N MET A 57 2.11 -9.24 18.84
CA MET A 57 2.71 -8.15 19.61
C MET A 57 2.69 -8.43 21.11
N SER A 58 3.85 -8.44 21.75
CA SER A 58 3.93 -8.61 23.20
C SER A 58 3.33 -7.44 23.96
N ARG A 59 2.73 -7.72 25.13
CA ARG A 59 2.21 -6.69 26.05
C ARG A 59 3.30 -5.68 26.43
N ASP A 60 4.54 -6.13 26.65
CA ASP A 60 5.67 -5.27 26.99
C ASP A 60 6.03 -4.30 25.86
N LEU A 61 5.96 -4.77 24.60
CA LEU A 61 6.17 -3.90 23.44
C LEU A 61 5.04 -2.89 23.31
N LEU A 62 3.78 -3.31 23.46
CA LEU A 62 2.64 -2.38 23.48
C LEU A 62 2.80 -1.33 24.58
N HIS A 63 3.16 -1.75 25.79
CA HIS A 63 3.37 -0.87 26.94
C HIS A 63 4.44 0.17 26.68
N SER A 64 5.62 -0.24 26.21
CA SER A 64 6.70 0.71 25.88
C SER A 64 6.30 1.73 24.81
N ILE A 65 5.57 1.30 23.77
CA ILE A 65 5.07 2.19 22.70
C ILE A 65 4.07 3.21 23.27
N VAL A 66 3.12 2.75 24.10
CA VAL A 66 2.13 3.62 24.74
C VAL A 66 2.83 4.61 25.66
N ARG A 67 3.77 4.15 26.49
CA ARG A 67 4.55 4.98 27.40
C ARG A 67 5.32 6.08 26.68
N GLU A 68 6.02 5.74 25.61
CA GLU A 68 6.74 6.70 24.78
C GLU A 68 5.81 7.77 24.19
N ASN A 69 4.61 7.38 23.76
CA ASN A 69 3.63 8.30 23.20
C ASN A 69 3.04 9.24 24.25
N ILE A 70 2.66 8.72 25.42
CA ILE A 70 2.13 9.52 26.52
C ILE A 70 3.18 10.52 27.01
N SER A 71 4.43 10.07 27.22
CA SER A 71 5.53 10.94 27.60
C SER A 71 5.78 12.06 26.58
N ALA A 72 5.83 11.71 25.29
CA ALA A 72 6.05 12.70 24.22
C ALA A 72 4.89 13.71 24.13
N LEU A 73 3.66 13.25 24.29
CA LEU A 73 2.47 14.10 24.27
C LEU A 73 2.48 15.10 25.43
N LEU A 74 2.72 14.64 26.66
CA LEU A 74 2.82 15.51 27.83
C LEU A 74 3.99 16.49 27.71
N ALA A 75 5.12 16.05 27.18
CA ALA A 75 6.27 16.91 26.90
C ALA A 75 5.93 18.01 25.87
N THR A 76 5.11 17.71 24.87
CA THR A 76 4.60 18.69 23.91
C THR A 76 3.60 19.65 24.52
N LEU A 77 2.71 19.18 25.39
CA LEU A 77 1.80 20.06 26.14
C LEU A 77 2.55 21.00 27.09
N ALA A 78 3.63 20.53 27.70
CA ALA A 78 4.52 21.33 28.54
C ALA A 78 5.45 22.27 27.75
N GLY A 79 5.36 22.30 26.41
CA GLY A 79 6.20 23.13 25.55
C GLY A 79 7.68 22.72 25.49
N THR A 80 8.04 21.55 26.03
CA THR A 80 9.44 21.08 26.11
C THR A 80 9.94 20.43 24.81
N THR A 81 9.03 19.97 23.94
CA THR A 81 9.36 19.39 22.63
C THR A 81 8.19 19.44 21.66
N ASN A 82 8.48 19.50 20.36
CA ASN A 82 7.48 19.33 19.30
C ASN A 82 7.74 18.07 18.44
N SER A 83 8.46 17.09 19.01
CA SER A 83 8.84 15.88 18.29
C SER A 83 7.66 14.94 18.06
N LEU A 84 7.49 14.52 16.80
CA LEU A 84 6.53 13.48 16.39
C LEU A 84 7.20 12.10 16.20
N ALA A 85 8.39 11.89 16.77
CA ALA A 85 9.10 10.61 16.63
C ALA A 85 8.34 9.44 17.27
N ALA A 86 7.80 9.62 18.48
CA ALA A 86 7.05 8.60 19.20
C ALA A 86 5.76 8.15 18.46
N PRO A 87 4.89 9.06 17.96
CA PRO A 87 3.72 8.63 17.19
C PRO A 87 4.10 7.98 15.86
N ARG A 88 5.14 8.47 15.17
CA ARG A 88 5.64 7.82 13.94
C ARG A 88 6.14 6.39 14.20
N ARG A 89 6.87 6.18 15.30
CA ARG A 89 7.30 4.84 15.72
C ARG A 89 6.10 3.96 16.04
N ALA A 90 5.08 4.46 16.74
CA ALA A 90 3.87 3.70 17.03
C ALA A 90 3.17 3.23 15.75
N GLY A 91 2.95 4.15 14.79
CA GLY A 91 2.35 3.82 13.49
C GLY A 91 3.11 2.73 12.75
N ARG A 92 4.43 2.89 12.64
CA ARG A 92 5.31 1.90 11.99
C ARG A 92 5.27 0.54 12.67
N VAL A 93 5.44 0.48 13.99
CA VAL A 93 5.47 -0.80 14.74
C VAL A 93 4.12 -1.51 14.65
N LYS A 94 3.00 -0.77 14.67
CA LYS A 94 1.67 -1.36 14.48
C LYS A 94 1.50 -1.93 13.06
N ALA A 95 1.99 -1.23 12.04
CA ALA A 95 1.97 -1.73 10.66
C ALA A 95 2.84 -3.00 10.50
N GLU A 96 4.04 -3.02 11.09
CA GLU A 96 4.96 -4.17 11.09
C GLU A 96 4.31 -5.44 11.67
N HIS A 97 3.48 -5.28 12.70
CA HIS A 97 2.78 -6.39 13.35
C HIS A 97 1.39 -6.68 12.75
N GLY A 98 0.99 -5.99 11.69
CA GLY A 98 -0.31 -6.22 11.03
C GLY A 98 -1.52 -5.75 11.83
N ILE A 99 -1.35 -4.83 12.77
CA ILE A 99 -2.49 -4.21 13.47
C ILE A 99 -3.27 -3.35 12.47
N PRO A 100 -4.61 -3.45 12.40
CA PRO A 100 -5.42 -2.62 11.52
C PRO A 100 -5.29 -1.12 11.84
N MET A 101 -5.26 -0.27 10.80
CA MET A 101 -5.25 1.20 10.95
C MET A 101 -6.40 1.69 11.84
N THR A 102 -7.59 1.10 11.71
CA THR A 102 -8.76 1.45 12.50
C THR A 102 -8.53 1.22 13.98
N SER A 103 -7.91 0.10 14.35
CA SER A 103 -7.56 -0.23 15.74
C SER A 103 -6.46 0.68 16.28
N LEU A 104 -5.47 1.05 15.46
CA LEU A 104 -4.47 2.05 15.82
C LEU A 104 -5.12 3.40 16.17
N LEU A 105 -6.02 3.90 15.31
CA LEU A 105 -6.70 5.18 15.53
C LEU A 105 -7.67 5.12 16.72
N HIS A 106 -8.32 3.98 16.93
CA HIS A 106 -9.16 3.78 18.12
C HIS A 106 -8.33 3.81 19.41
N ALA A 107 -7.15 3.18 19.42
CA ALA A 107 -6.23 3.25 20.56
C ALA A 107 -5.82 4.70 20.89
N TYR A 108 -5.55 5.54 19.88
CA TYR A 108 -5.31 6.98 20.10
C TYR A 108 -6.52 7.70 20.69
N ARG A 109 -7.74 7.36 20.24
CA ARG A 109 -8.98 7.93 20.81
C ARG A 109 -9.16 7.55 22.27
N LEU A 110 -8.96 6.28 22.63
CA LEU A 110 -9.04 5.80 24.01
C LEU A 110 -8.00 6.48 24.90
N ALA A 111 -6.75 6.52 24.44
CA ALA A 111 -5.68 7.21 25.14
C ALA A 111 -6.00 8.69 25.37
N GLY A 112 -6.43 9.41 24.33
CA GLY A 112 -6.81 10.82 24.43
C GLY A 112 -7.93 11.07 25.45
N LEU A 113 -8.98 10.24 25.44
CA LEU A 113 -10.08 10.33 26.42
C LEU A 113 -9.60 10.08 27.85
N GLN A 114 -8.74 9.08 28.06
CA GLN A 114 -8.20 8.78 29.37
C GLN A 114 -7.30 9.90 29.90
N LEU A 115 -6.40 10.42 29.07
CA LEU A 115 -5.57 11.58 29.44
C LEU A 115 -6.45 12.79 29.78
N TRP A 116 -7.48 13.07 28.97
CA TRP A 116 -8.42 14.16 29.25
C TRP A 116 -9.11 14.00 30.61
N ASN A 117 -9.61 12.80 30.90
CA ASN A 117 -10.25 12.51 32.19
C ASN A 117 -9.29 12.70 33.37
N GLU A 118 -8.03 12.29 33.23
CA GLU A 118 -7.00 12.49 34.27
C GLU A 118 -6.70 13.99 34.48
N MET A 119 -6.54 14.75 33.39
CA MET A 119 -6.34 16.20 33.47
C MET A 119 -7.52 16.90 34.15
N MET A 120 -8.76 16.50 33.81
CA MET A 120 -9.97 17.00 34.45
C MET A 120 -10.01 16.65 35.95
N ALA A 121 -9.77 15.39 36.32
CA ALA A 121 -9.79 14.94 37.71
C ALA A 121 -8.84 15.73 38.62
N ARG A 122 -7.66 16.10 38.11
CA ARG A 122 -6.66 16.91 38.82
C ARG A 122 -6.95 18.40 38.87
N SER A 123 -7.83 18.89 38.01
CA SER A 123 -8.16 20.32 37.94
C SER A 123 -9.39 20.68 38.76
N ILE A 124 -10.29 19.72 39.04
CA ILE A 124 -11.52 19.93 39.83
C ILE A 124 -11.22 20.56 41.20
N GLY A 125 -12.00 21.57 41.57
CA GLY A 125 -11.87 22.26 42.86
C GLY A 125 -10.68 23.21 42.97
N THR A 126 -9.96 23.44 41.86
CA THR A 126 -8.81 24.36 41.79
C THR A 126 -9.05 25.44 40.73
N GLN A 127 -8.26 26.52 40.77
CA GLN A 127 -8.24 27.54 39.70
C GLN A 127 -7.76 26.98 38.34
N ARG A 128 -7.22 25.75 38.30
CA ARG A 128 -6.72 25.10 37.06
C ARG A 128 -7.84 24.62 36.14
N THR A 129 -9.09 24.48 36.61
CA THR A 129 -10.22 24.02 35.77
C THR A 129 -10.47 24.98 34.61
N GLU A 130 -10.53 26.28 34.87
CA GLU A 130 -10.77 27.30 33.84
C GLU A 130 -9.60 27.36 32.84
N THR A 131 -8.36 27.26 33.34
CA THR A 131 -7.17 27.16 32.48
C THR A 131 -7.22 25.95 31.56
N LEU A 132 -7.59 24.77 32.07
CA LEU A 132 -7.69 23.56 31.26
C LEU A 132 -8.80 23.65 30.20
N LEU A 133 -9.92 24.31 30.50
CA LEU A 133 -10.98 24.59 29.53
C LEU A 133 -10.46 25.50 28.40
N HIS A 134 -9.71 26.55 28.71
CA HIS A 134 -9.09 27.41 27.71
C HIS A 134 -8.05 26.68 26.84
N LEU A 135 -7.31 25.74 27.41
CA LEU A 135 -6.31 24.94 26.70
C LEU A 135 -6.88 23.70 26.00
N SER A 136 -8.19 23.45 26.09
CA SER A 136 -8.82 22.24 25.56
C SER A 136 -8.59 22.07 24.05
N SER A 137 -8.70 23.15 23.27
CA SER A 137 -8.41 23.15 21.83
C SER A 137 -6.96 22.77 21.53
N ASP A 138 -6.00 23.25 22.32
CA ASP A 138 -4.58 22.93 22.14
C ASP A 138 -4.29 21.47 22.47
N VAL A 139 -4.92 20.95 23.54
CA VAL A 139 -4.85 19.54 23.93
C VAL A 139 -5.37 18.64 22.81
N TRP A 140 -6.57 18.90 22.31
CA TRP A 140 -7.14 18.11 21.21
C TRP A 140 -6.34 18.26 19.92
N GLY A 141 -5.83 19.45 19.62
CA GLY A 141 -4.94 19.68 18.49
C GLY A 141 -3.63 18.88 18.57
N ILE A 142 -3.05 18.73 19.76
CA ILE A 142 -1.86 17.90 19.96
C ILE A 142 -2.19 16.42 19.78
N ILE A 143 -3.28 15.92 20.36
CA ILE A 143 -3.74 14.53 20.20
C ILE A 143 -3.98 14.21 18.72
N ASP A 144 -4.66 15.11 18.00
CA ASP A 144 -4.93 14.96 16.57
C ASP A 144 -3.65 14.87 15.75
N ARG A 145 -2.69 15.79 15.97
CA ARG A 145 -1.36 15.75 15.32
C ARG A 145 -0.60 14.45 15.59
N PHE A 146 -0.67 13.92 16.81
CA PHE A 146 -0.02 12.65 17.15
C PHE A 146 -0.67 11.48 16.40
N SER A 147 -2.00 11.41 16.39
CA SER A 147 -2.73 10.35 15.67
C SER A 147 -2.50 10.44 14.15
N GLY A 148 -2.46 11.65 13.59
CA GLY A 148 -2.15 11.90 12.18
C GLY A 148 -0.74 11.44 11.81
N ALA A 149 0.27 11.79 12.63
CA ALA A 149 1.65 11.37 12.40
C ALA A 149 1.83 9.84 12.48
N ALA A 150 1.09 9.16 13.35
CA ALA A 150 1.08 7.71 13.41
C ALA A 150 0.43 7.10 12.16
N ALA A 151 -0.70 7.63 11.71
CA ALA A 151 -1.39 7.16 10.51
C ALA A 151 -0.55 7.36 9.23
N GLU A 152 0.15 8.49 9.11
CA GLU A 152 1.09 8.74 8.02
C GLU A 152 2.24 7.73 8.00
N ALA A 153 2.88 7.50 9.15
CA ALA A 153 3.98 6.54 9.25
C ALA A 153 3.53 5.09 8.98
N TYR A 154 2.32 4.73 9.41
CA TYR A 154 1.71 3.44 9.10
C TYR A 154 1.52 3.27 7.59
N ARG A 155 0.88 4.24 6.91
CA ARG A 155 0.66 4.16 5.45
C ARG A 155 1.97 4.07 4.70
N ALA A 156 2.94 4.94 5.03
CA ALA A 156 4.25 4.92 4.41
C ALA A 156 4.97 3.57 4.57
N PHE A 157 4.80 2.89 5.71
CA PHE A 157 5.35 1.55 5.91
C PHE A 157 4.66 0.50 5.04
N VAL A 158 3.33 0.52 4.98
CA VAL A 158 2.54 -0.40 4.14
C VAL A 158 2.86 -0.21 2.66
N ASP A 159 2.82 1.03 2.17
CA ASP A 159 3.12 1.35 0.77
C ASP A 159 4.53 0.90 0.37
N GLU A 160 5.51 1.14 1.24
CA GLU A 160 6.88 0.73 1.00
C GLU A 160 7.07 -0.79 1.05
N ARG A 161 6.32 -1.49 1.91
CA ARG A 161 6.29 -2.96 1.94
C ARG A 161 5.67 -3.50 0.65
N ASP A 162 4.50 -3.02 0.27
CA ASP A 162 3.79 -3.45 -0.93
C ASP A 162 4.63 -3.23 -2.19
N ARG A 163 5.32 -2.07 -2.27
CA ARG A 163 6.26 -1.77 -3.35
C ARG A 163 7.45 -2.74 -3.40
N ARG A 164 8.01 -3.12 -2.24
CA ARG A 164 9.10 -4.11 -2.19
C ARG A 164 8.62 -5.50 -2.59
N ASP A 165 7.43 -5.89 -2.14
CA ASP A 165 6.82 -7.17 -2.48
C ASP A 165 6.54 -7.25 -3.98
N GLU A 166 6.00 -6.18 -4.59
CA GLU A 166 5.79 -6.09 -6.04
C GLU A 166 7.12 -6.15 -6.82
N GLN A 167 8.15 -5.44 -6.36
CA GLN A 167 9.48 -5.49 -6.97
C GLN A 167 10.10 -6.88 -6.88
N ALA A 168 9.95 -7.57 -5.74
CA ALA A 168 10.43 -8.94 -5.56
C ALA A 168 9.71 -9.90 -6.51
N ARG A 169 8.37 -9.80 -6.62
CA ARG A 169 7.56 -10.59 -7.56
C ARG A 169 7.96 -10.31 -9.01
N SER A 170 8.23 -9.06 -9.36
CA SER A 170 8.70 -8.67 -10.69
C SER A 170 10.06 -9.31 -11.02
N VAL A 171 11.02 -9.27 -10.10
CA VAL A 171 12.34 -9.93 -10.29
C VAL A 171 12.19 -11.43 -10.45
N MET A 172 11.36 -12.08 -9.61
CA MET A 172 11.08 -13.52 -9.72
C MET A 172 10.43 -13.91 -11.04
N LEU A 173 9.50 -13.10 -11.54
CA LEU A 173 8.85 -13.34 -12.82
C LEU A 173 9.84 -13.14 -13.98
N LEU A 174 10.62 -12.06 -13.96
CA LEU A 174 11.61 -11.80 -15.00
C LEU A 174 12.65 -12.91 -15.10
N SER A 175 13.12 -13.46 -13.97
CA SER A 175 14.10 -14.55 -13.99
C SER A 175 13.55 -15.86 -14.58
N LEU A 176 12.23 -16.09 -14.45
CA LEU A 176 11.56 -17.17 -15.16
C LEU A 176 11.46 -16.87 -16.66
N LEU A 177 11.08 -15.64 -17.02
CA LEU A 177 10.82 -15.25 -18.41
C LEU A 177 12.10 -15.14 -19.26
N ASP A 178 13.19 -14.62 -18.70
CA ASP A 178 14.49 -14.50 -19.37
C ASP A 178 15.36 -15.75 -19.28
N GLY A 179 14.94 -16.74 -18.48
CA GLY A 179 15.63 -18.01 -18.29
C GLY A 179 16.88 -17.92 -17.42
N SER A 180 17.08 -16.83 -16.67
CA SER A 180 18.21 -16.66 -15.75
C SER A 180 18.06 -17.45 -14.45
N ALA A 181 16.85 -17.89 -14.11
CA ALA A 181 16.60 -18.73 -12.94
C ALA A 181 17.31 -20.09 -13.05
N ALA A 182 18.02 -20.52 -11.99
CA ALA A 182 18.65 -21.83 -11.98
C ALA A 182 17.59 -22.96 -11.95
N PRO A 183 17.83 -24.14 -12.56
CA PRO A 183 16.83 -25.21 -12.60
C PRO A 183 16.28 -25.64 -11.23
N GLY A 184 17.10 -25.57 -10.17
CA GLY A 184 16.69 -25.89 -8.80
C GLY A 184 15.81 -24.83 -8.13
N GLU A 185 15.79 -23.60 -8.63
CA GLU A 185 15.06 -22.46 -8.04
C GLU A 185 13.66 -22.29 -8.63
N ILE A 186 13.43 -22.78 -9.86
CA ILE A 186 12.18 -22.62 -10.61
C ILE A 186 10.95 -23.00 -9.78
N GLY A 187 10.98 -24.14 -9.07
CA GLY A 187 9.85 -24.57 -8.25
C GLY A 187 9.54 -23.61 -7.09
N GLY A 188 10.57 -23.00 -6.49
CA GLY A 188 10.42 -21.98 -5.46
C GLY A 188 9.79 -20.71 -6.01
N LEU A 189 10.26 -20.24 -7.17
CA LEU A 189 9.73 -19.06 -7.87
C LEU A 189 8.26 -19.23 -8.27
N VAL A 190 7.90 -20.40 -8.80
CA VAL A 190 6.52 -20.74 -9.17
C VAL A 190 5.59 -20.66 -7.97
N ARG A 191 5.98 -21.24 -6.83
CA ARG A 191 5.18 -21.16 -5.59
C ARG A 191 5.09 -19.72 -5.06
N ALA A 192 6.19 -18.98 -5.06
CA ALA A 192 6.21 -17.59 -4.61
C ALA A 192 5.34 -16.66 -5.48
N LEU A 193 5.22 -16.96 -6.78
CA LEU A 193 4.34 -16.28 -7.71
C LEU A 193 2.89 -16.80 -7.70
N GLU A 194 2.57 -17.78 -6.85
CA GLU A 194 1.26 -18.45 -6.79
C GLU A 194 0.83 -19.07 -8.12
N LEU A 195 1.81 -19.50 -8.92
CA LEU A 195 1.58 -20.23 -10.17
C LEU A 195 1.48 -21.74 -9.88
N PRO A 196 0.66 -22.50 -10.63
CA PRO A 196 0.59 -23.94 -10.44
C PRO A 196 1.87 -24.62 -10.92
N GLU A 197 2.42 -25.58 -10.18
CA GLU A 197 3.66 -26.30 -10.54
C GLU A 197 3.51 -27.21 -11.78
N ARG A 198 2.30 -27.71 -12.03
CA ARG A 198 1.97 -28.55 -13.17
C ARG A 198 0.83 -27.91 -13.97
N ALA A 199 1.20 -26.98 -14.84
CA ALA A 199 0.26 -26.27 -15.72
C ALA A 199 0.79 -26.22 -17.16
N ARG A 200 -0.10 -25.83 -18.08
CA ARG A 200 0.33 -25.20 -19.32
C ARG A 200 0.48 -23.72 -19.06
N TYR A 201 1.57 -23.15 -19.53
CA TYR A 201 1.86 -21.74 -19.43
C TYR A 201 1.69 -21.05 -20.78
N LEU A 202 1.39 -19.76 -20.72
CA LEU A 202 1.36 -18.84 -21.85
C LEU A 202 2.07 -17.56 -21.41
N VAL A 203 2.85 -16.98 -22.34
CA VAL A 203 3.37 -15.64 -22.19
C VAL A 203 2.50 -14.67 -22.98
N VAL A 204 2.16 -13.56 -22.35
CA VAL A 204 1.48 -12.42 -22.98
C VAL A 204 2.48 -11.26 -23.00
N ALA A 205 2.59 -10.58 -24.13
CA ALA A 205 3.32 -9.33 -24.27
C ALA A 205 2.36 -8.26 -24.78
N ALA A 206 2.31 -7.11 -24.11
CA ALA A 206 1.44 -6.01 -24.45
C ALA A 206 2.26 -4.72 -24.58
N GLU A 207 2.08 -4.01 -25.69
CA GLU A 207 2.69 -2.70 -25.89
C GLU A 207 2.12 -1.71 -24.87
N ARG A 208 2.98 -1.00 -24.13
CA ARG A 208 2.49 0.04 -23.22
C ARG A 208 2.05 1.27 -24.00
N ASN A 209 0.92 1.84 -23.58
CA ASN A 209 0.46 3.11 -24.15
C ASN A 209 1.46 4.23 -23.80
N SER A 210 1.74 5.11 -24.75
CA SER A 210 2.65 6.25 -24.59
C SER A 210 2.21 7.25 -23.49
N ASN A 211 0.94 7.23 -23.11
CA ASN A 211 0.37 8.02 -22.02
C ASN A 211 0.51 7.35 -20.63
N GLY A 212 1.20 6.20 -20.54
CA GLY A 212 1.41 5.46 -19.30
C GLY A 212 0.22 4.62 -18.84
N ALA A 213 -0.88 4.56 -19.60
CA ALA A 213 -2.03 3.73 -19.26
C ALA A 213 -1.70 2.23 -19.36
N ASP A 214 -2.28 1.46 -18.44
CA ASP A 214 -2.22 0.00 -18.44
C ASP A 214 -2.75 -0.56 -19.79
N PRO A 215 -1.96 -1.37 -20.51
CA PRO A 215 -2.41 -1.92 -21.79
C PRO A 215 -3.51 -2.98 -21.69
N VAL A 216 -3.68 -3.61 -20.52
CA VAL A 216 -4.70 -4.64 -20.24
C VAL A 216 -5.34 -4.41 -18.86
N PRO A 217 -6.12 -3.31 -18.71
CA PRO A 217 -6.58 -2.83 -17.43
C PRO A 217 -7.57 -3.78 -16.76
N ALA A 218 -7.16 -4.36 -15.62
CA ALA A 218 -7.91 -5.35 -14.81
C ALA A 218 -7.74 -6.82 -15.21
N VAL A 219 -6.84 -7.13 -16.16
CA VAL A 219 -6.57 -8.52 -16.57
C VAL A 219 -6.21 -9.41 -15.39
N HIS A 220 -5.39 -8.90 -14.45
CA HIS A 220 -4.99 -9.64 -13.25
C HIS A 220 -6.20 -10.01 -12.39
N GLY A 221 -7.10 -9.04 -12.12
CA GLY A 221 -8.30 -9.26 -11.33
C GLY A 221 -9.31 -10.19 -12.00
N ARG A 222 -9.50 -10.07 -13.32
CA ARG A 222 -10.43 -10.90 -14.09
C ARG A 222 -9.96 -12.35 -14.23
N LEU A 223 -8.66 -12.56 -14.45
CA LEU A 223 -8.08 -13.91 -14.44
C LEU A 223 -8.21 -14.56 -13.06
N ARG A 224 -7.90 -13.80 -11.98
CA ARG A 224 -8.07 -14.28 -10.60
C ARG A 224 -9.53 -14.66 -10.31
N ALA A 225 -10.50 -13.83 -10.70
CA ALA A 225 -11.93 -14.12 -10.53
C ALA A 225 -12.39 -15.36 -11.33
N ALA A 226 -11.72 -15.68 -12.43
CA ALA A 226 -11.95 -16.89 -13.21
C ALA A 226 -11.22 -18.14 -12.65
N GLY A 227 -10.47 -18.01 -11.55
CA GLY A 227 -9.65 -19.09 -10.98
C GLY A 227 -8.35 -19.36 -11.76
N ILE A 228 -7.89 -18.41 -12.58
CA ILE A 228 -6.70 -18.56 -13.43
C ILE A 228 -5.54 -17.79 -12.80
N CYS A 229 -4.48 -18.51 -12.45
CA CYS A 229 -3.27 -17.93 -11.88
C CYS A 229 -2.46 -17.20 -12.96
N SER A 230 -2.02 -15.98 -12.64
CA SER A 230 -1.14 -15.21 -13.53
C SER A 230 -0.25 -14.25 -12.75
N ALA A 231 0.95 -14.02 -13.27
CA ALA A 231 1.91 -13.04 -12.76
C ALA A 231 2.27 -12.08 -13.90
N TRP A 232 2.43 -10.79 -13.57
CA TRP A 232 2.63 -9.73 -14.56
C TRP A 232 3.74 -8.78 -14.11
N THR A 233 4.47 -8.18 -15.05
CA THR A 233 5.50 -7.19 -14.77
C THR A 233 5.72 -6.29 -15.98
N ALA A 234 6.30 -5.11 -15.77
CA ALA A 234 6.89 -4.34 -16.86
C ALA A 234 8.25 -4.94 -17.25
N TRP A 235 8.55 -5.00 -18.55
CA TRP A 235 9.85 -5.43 -19.09
C TRP A 235 10.19 -4.67 -20.37
N ASN A 236 11.30 -3.94 -20.38
CA ASN A 236 11.79 -3.21 -21.57
C ASN A 236 10.76 -2.30 -22.25
N GLY A 237 9.90 -1.64 -21.46
CA GLY A 237 8.84 -0.76 -21.98
C GLY A 237 7.54 -1.48 -22.37
N GLU A 238 7.47 -2.80 -22.25
CA GLU A 238 6.28 -3.61 -22.47
C GLU A 238 5.67 -4.05 -21.13
N TYR A 239 4.42 -4.51 -21.17
CA TYR A 239 3.78 -5.23 -20.07
C TYR A 239 3.71 -6.71 -20.42
N VAL A 240 4.38 -7.55 -19.63
CA VAL A 240 4.50 -8.98 -19.88
C VAL A 240 3.84 -9.78 -18.78
N GLY A 241 3.21 -10.88 -19.14
CA GLY A 241 2.50 -11.76 -18.23
C GLY A 241 2.81 -13.22 -18.46
N LEU A 242 2.86 -14.00 -17.38
CA LEU A 242 2.90 -15.45 -17.39
C LEU A 242 1.60 -15.97 -16.80
N ILE A 243 0.83 -16.70 -17.60
CA ILE A 243 -0.46 -17.28 -17.21
C ILE A 243 -0.30 -18.78 -17.06
N GLY A 244 -0.72 -19.36 -15.94
CA GLY A 244 -0.75 -20.80 -15.70
C GLY A 244 -2.18 -21.34 -15.75
N VAL A 245 -2.45 -22.28 -16.65
CA VAL A 245 -3.76 -22.92 -16.84
C VAL A 245 -3.70 -24.43 -16.68
N ALA A 246 -4.74 -25.01 -16.07
CA ALA A 246 -4.83 -26.45 -15.82
C ALA A 246 -5.37 -27.22 -17.05
N SER A 247 -6.25 -26.61 -17.84
CA SER A 247 -6.92 -27.24 -18.98
C SER A 247 -6.84 -26.40 -20.26
N LEU A 248 -7.21 -27.01 -21.40
CA LEU A 248 -7.35 -26.26 -22.67
C LEU A 248 -8.57 -25.32 -22.64
N VAL A 249 -9.61 -25.66 -21.87
CA VAL A 249 -10.77 -24.78 -21.69
C VAL A 249 -10.36 -23.51 -20.94
N ASP A 250 -9.55 -23.65 -19.88
CA ASP A 250 -9.02 -22.50 -19.15
C ASP A 250 -8.07 -21.67 -20.01
N LEU A 251 -7.37 -22.32 -20.94
CA LEU A 251 -6.52 -21.65 -21.92
C LEU A 251 -7.34 -20.71 -22.81
N ASP A 252 -8.38 -21.21 -23.45
CA ASP A 252 -9.24 -20.41 -24.34
C ASP A 252 -9.97 -19.31 -23.56
N ARG A 253 -10.35 -19.60 -22.30
CA ARG A 253 -10.92 -18.61 -21.39
C ARG A 253 -9.93 -17.52 -21.03
N ALA A 254 -8.67 -17.85 -20.73
CA ALA A 254 -7.62 -16.86 -20.45
C ALA A 254 -7.39 -15.93 -21.64
N VAL A 255 -7.27 -16.50 -22.84
CA VAL A 255 -7.12 -15.73 -24.09
C VAL A 255 -8.31 -14.80 -24.30
N SER A 256 -9.54 -15.29 -24.07
CA SER A 256 -10.75 -14.47 -24.21
C SER A 256 -10.81 -13.32 -23.19
N ILE A 257 -10.35 -13.56 -21.96
CA ILE A 257 -10.26 -12.51 -20.92
C ILE A 257 -9.27 -11.44 -21.35
N VAL A 258 -8.07 -11.81 -21.79
CA VAL A 258 -7.05 -10.87 -22.28
C VAL A 258 -7.59 -10.06 -23.47
N ALA A 259 -8.20 -10.73 -24.44
CA ALA A 259 -8.77 -10.09 -25.63
C ALA A 259 -9.85 -9.05 -25.29
N ALA A 260 -10.74 -9.36 -24.35
CA ALA A 260 -11.81 -8.46 -23.93
C ALA A 260 -11.31 -7.19 -23.20
N ASP A 261 -10.10 -7.25 -22.64
CA ASP A 261 -9.51 -6.20 -21.80
C ASP A 261 -8.50 -5.33 -22.55
N THR A 262 -8.09 -5.78 -23.74
CA THR A 262 -6.99 -5.20 -24.50
C THR A 262 -7.27 -3.76 -24.91
N LYS A 263 -6.33 -2.86 -24.60
CA LYS A 263 -6.33 -1.44 -25.02
C LYS A 263 -5.18 -1.06 -25.93
N SER A 264 -4.26 -1.99 -26.20
CA SER A 264 -3.10 -1.80 -27.09
C SER A 264 -2.89 -3.04 -27.97
N ARG A 265 -1.72 -3.18 -28.59
CA ARG A 265 -1.34 -4.39 -29.31
C ARG A 265 -0.86 -5.44 -28.33
N VAL A 266 -1.48 -6.63 -28.37
CA VAL A 266 -1.19 -7.74 -27.47
C VAL A 266 -0.80 -8.99 -28.27
N GLY A 267 0.31 -9.58 -27.94
CA GLY A 267 0.79 -10.84 -28.49
C GLY A 267 0.75 -11.96 -27.45
N ILE A 268 0.35 -13.16 -27.86
CA ILE A 268 0.31 -14.34 -27.00
C ILE A 268 1.20 -15.44 -27.59
N SER A 269 2.04 -16.06 -26.76
CA SER A 269 2.88 -17.20 -27.17
C SER A 269 2.07 -18.46 -27.49
N ARG A 270 2.75 -19.50 -28.00
CA ARG A 270 2.19 -20.85 -27.94
C ARG A 270 2.12 -21.32 -26.48
N ALA A 271 1.24 -22.27 -26.20
CA ALA A 271 1.20 -22.92 -24.88
C ALA A 271 2.43 -23.81 -24.69
N PHE A 272 3.02 -23.81 -23.51
CA PHE A 272 4.19 -24.63 -23.17
C PHE A 272 4.07 -25.20 -21.77
N THR A 273 4.77 -26.29 -21.45
CA THR A 273 4.67 -26.96 -20.14
C THR A 273 5.97 -26.89 -19.33
N GLN A 274 7.09 -26.56 -19.97
CA GLN A 274 8.40 -26.47 -19.33
C GLN A 274 8.81 -25.00 -19.23
N LEU A 275 8.97 -24.47 -18.01
CA LEU A 275 9.37 -23.08 -17.79
C LEU A 275 10.75 -22.72 -18.35
N ALA A 276 11.60 -23.71 -18.65
CA ALA A 276 12.84 -23.50 -19.40
C ALA A 276 12.60 -22.95 -20.82
N ALA A 277 11.40 -23.14 -21.38
CA ALA A 277 11.00 -22.60 -22.70
C ALA A 277 10.43 -21.17 -22.63
N SER A 278 10.47 -20.51 -21.46
CA SER A 278 9.94 -19.15 -21.31
C SER A 278 10.62 -18.11 -22.20
N PRO A 279 11.96 -18.13 -22.43
CA PRO A 279 12.59 -17.17 -23.35
C PRO A 279 12.04 -17.25 -24.77
N ASP A 280 11.83 -18.47 -25.28
CA ASP A 280 11.21 -18.70 -26.58
C ASP A 280 9.76 -18.20 -26.60
N ALA A 281 9.00 -18.46 -25.53
CA ALA A 281 7.62 -18.00 -25.41
C ALA A 281 7.51 -16.46 -25.38
N VAL A 282 8.45 -15.78 -24.71
CA VAL A 282 8.55 -14.31 -24.73
C VAL A 282 8.82 -13.81 -26.14
N SER A 283 9.78 -14.41 -26.85
CA SER A 283 10.07 -14.05 -28.25
C SER A 283 8.82 -14.22 -29.14
N GLN A 284 8.10 -15.33 -28.99
CA GLN A 284 6.84 -15.58 -29.73
C GLN A 284 5.74 -14.58 -29.42
N ALA A 285 5.56 -14.21 -28.16
CA ALA A 285 4.59 -13.20 -27.77
C ALA A 285 4.93 -11.85 -28.40
N ARG A 286 6.20 -11.42 -28.35
CA ARG A 286 6.68 -10.17 -28.99
C ARG A 286 6.50 -10.17 -30.50
N MET A 287 6.90 -11.25 -31.19
CA MET A 287 6.65 -11.38 -32.64
C MET A 287 5.15 -11.29 -32.98
N SER A 288 4.28 -11.77 -32.10
CA SER A 288 2.84 -11.69 -32.31
C SER A 288 2.31 -10.26 -32.16
N VAL A 289 2.91 -9.42 -31.29
CA VAL A 289 2.58 -7.99 -31.22
C VAL A 289 2.87 -7.30 -32.56
N GLU A 290 3.97 -7.66 -33.23
CA GLU A 290 4.39 -7.09 -34.50
C GLU A 290 3.47 -7.46 -35.68
N CYS A 291 2.71 -8.56 -35.59
CA CYS A 291 1.67 -8.91 -36.57
C CYS A 291 0.46 -7.94 -36.54
N ILE A 292 0.36 -7.08 -35.54
CA ILE A 292 -0.70 -6.08 -35.43
C ILE A 292 -0.14 -4.73 -35.90
N ALA A 293 -0.71 -4.21 -36.99
CA ALA A 293 -0.31 -2.93 -37.56
C ALA A 293 -0.39 -1.79 -36.52
N SER A 294 0.60 -0.89 -36.54
CA SER A 294 0.63 0.30 -35.69
C SER A 294 0.14 1.54 -36.46
N PRO A 295 -0.71 2.40 -35.88
CA PRO A 295 -1.38 2.24 -34.59
C PRO A 295 -2.54 1.23 -34.69
N GLY A 296 -2.66 0.35 -33.70
CA GLY A 296 -3.72 -0.67 -33.67
C GLY A 296 -4.02 -1.15 -32.26
N VAL A 297 -5.22 -1.71 -32.08
CA VAL A 297 -5.64 -2.39 -30.84
C VAL A 297 -6.14 -3.76 -31.23
N GLY A 298 -5.64 -4.80 -30.58
CA GLY A 298 -6.01 -6.16 -30.91
C GLY A 298 -5.09 -7.17 -30.26
N ILE A 299 -5.40 -8.44 -30.54
CA ILE A 299 -4.67 -9.57 -30.01
C ILE A 299 -4.25 -10.51 -31.13
N HIS A 300 -3.03 -11.01 -31.09
CA HIS A 300 -2.54 -12.03 -32.01
C HIS A 300 -1.88 -13.16 -31.23
N ARG A 301 -2.17 -14.41 -31.60
CA ARG A 301 -1.58 -15.59 -30.98
C ARG A 301 -0.54 -16.18 -31.92
N TYR A 302 0.63 -16.48 -31.39
CA TYR A 302 1.69 -17.10 -32.17
C TYR A 302 1.21 -18.43 -32.75
N GLY A 303 1.32 -18.57 -34.08
CA GLY A 303 0.91 -19.76 -34.82
C GLY A 303 -0.57 -19.82 -35.20
N SER A 304 -1.41 -18.82 -34.90
CA SER A 304 -2.81 -18.80 -35.35
C SER A 304 -2.99 -18.34 -36.80
N ALA A 305 -2.03 -17.61 -37.37
CA ALA A 305 -1.99 -17.20 -38.78
C ALA A 305 -0.55 -17.35 -39.32
N PRO A 306 -0.21 -18.47 -39.98
CA PRO A 306 1.18 -18.78 -40.37
C PRO A 306 1.82 -17.77 -41.34
N LEU A 307 1.01 -17.10 -42.17
CA LEU A 307 1.50 -16.15 -43.18
C LEU A 307 1.93 -14.81 -42.57
N ASP A 308 1.23 -14.33 -41.54
CA ASP A 308 1.52 -13.04 -40.90
C ASP A 308 2.85 -13.08 -40.11
N LEU A 309 3.23 -14.25 -39.57
CA LEU A 309 4.50 -14.44 -38.87
C LEU A 309 5.71 -14.51 -39.81
N LEU A 310 5.54 -15.03 -41.03
CA LEU A 310 6.62 -15.11 -42.03
C LEU A 310 7.01 -13.72 -42.55
N LEU A 311 6.02 -12.84 -42.75
CA LEU A 311 6.23 -11.44 -43.18
C LEU A 311 6.96 -10.61 -42.12
N VAL A 312 6.68 -10.85 -40.84
CA VAL A 312 7.34 -10.18 -39.71
C VAL A 312 8.76 -10.75 -39.48
N ALA A 313 8.93 -12.06 -39.49
CA ALA A 313 10.23 -12.70 -39.27
C ALA A 313 11.23 -12.47 -40.42
N GLN A 314 10.74 -12.20 -41.64
CA GLN A 314 11.54 -11.90 -42.81
C GLN A 314 10.95 -10.71 -43.61
N PRO A 315 11.25 -9.46 -43.24
CA PRO A 315 10.68 -8.26 -43.87
C PRO A 315 11.02 -8.09 -45.36
N GLY A 316 11.90 -8.93 -45.93
CA GLY A 316 12.29 -8.90 -47.35
C GLY A 316 11.36 -9.65 -48.30
N TYR A 317 10.42 -10.47 -47.82
CA TYR A 317 9.53 -11.26 -48.69
C TYR A 317 8.19 -10.60 -49.03
N GLY A 318 7.85 -9.47 -48.40
CA GLY A 318 6.61 -8.72 -48.68
C GLY A 318 6.59 -7.98 -50.04
N ALA A 319 7.64 -8.09 -50.84
CA ALA A 319 7.78 -7.41 -52.13
C ALA A 319 7.47 -8.30 -53.36
N GLU A 320 7.12 -9.58 -53.16
CA GLU A 320 6.82 -10.52 -54.25
C GLU A 320 5.40 -11.14 -54.20
N LEU A 321 4.48 -10.54 -53.45
CA LEU A 321 3.04 -10.81 -53.50
C LEU A 321 2.29 -9.62 -54.10
#